data_AF-A0A923MI08-F1
#
_entry.id   AF-A0A923MI08-F1
#
_cell.length_a   1.000
_cell.length_b   1.000
_cell.length_c   1.000
_cell.angle_alpha   90.00
_cell.angle_beta   90.00
_cell.angle_gamma   90.00
#
_symmetry.space_group_name_H-M   'P 1'
#
loop_
_entity.id
_entity.type
_entity.pdbx_description
1 polymer ?
#
loop_
_entity_poly.entity_id
_entity_poly.type
_entity_poly.pdbx_seq_one_letter_code
_entity_poly.pdbx_strand_id
1 'polypeptide(L)'
;MRPVTHDYQSLNEYTLPLQGKPYYRSSGIIYAVDRNGNKYAVGRVDLERFDDQNFQYVFTPEWSVIDTLPSSIFQGIPGLDMSMRLERYYRVNMTPYFISERTPSESREDLWELLEAVGLDYYDRFEWLLRTDMRCGTDNLIVERAEVARTITFESINSLPPDLQPADLVSIQGFQSIAKTSRQLRKILLQILRSGAHIWDETDSHQLSEEECSLLLNLLMVQESMEAKQNKQRHQEGVAQAKNNGKYAGRKKIVVDPNLFRQIAEDFRNHKVTEVEAMHRTGIRSRSTFYRRLKEI
;
A
#
# COMPACT_ATOMS: atom_id res chain seq x y z
N MET A 1 20.50 3.31 -14.93
CA MET A 1 19.42 2.29 -14.91
C MET A 1 19.84 1.13 -15.81
N ARG A 2 19.27 -0.06 -15.62
CA ARG A 2 19.50 -1.17 -16.56
C ARG A 2 18.70 -0.91 -17.84
N PRO A 3 19.21 -1.28 -19.04
CA PRO A 3 18.49 -1.06 -20.28
C PRO A 3 17.14 -1.80 -20.28
N VAL A 4 16.15 -1.22 -20.94
CA VAL A 4 14.84 -1.84 -21.21
C VAL A 4 14.91 -2.53 -22.57
N THR A 5 14.38 -3.75 -22.63
CA THR A 5 14.31 -4.56 -23.85
C THR A 5 13.03 -4.20 -24.61
N HIS A 6 13.21 -3.61 -25.79
CA HIS A 6 12.10 -3.18 -26.65
C HIS A 6 11.78 -4.24 -27.71
N ASP A 7 12.82 -4.88 -28.27
CA ASP A 7 12.70 -5.85 -29.34
C ASP A 7 12.69 -7.29 -28.79
N TYR A 8 11.53 -7.71 -28.29
CA TYR A 8 11.33 -9.09 -27.84
C TYR A 8 10.53 -9.91 -28.85
N GLN A 9 11.10 -11.04 -29.28
CA GLN A 9 10.37 -12.02 -30.07
C GLN A 9 9.52 -12.89 -29.14
N SER A 10 8.21 -12.88 -29.39
CA SER A 10 7.25 -13.71 -28.65
C SER A 10 7.63 -15.18 -28.70
N LEU A 11 7.57 -15.87 -27.57
CA LEU A 11 7.91 -17.29 -27.47
C LEU A 11 6.79 -18.20 -27.96
N ASN A 12 5.54 -17.73 -27.91
CA ASN A 12 4.34 -18.51 -28.22
C ASN A 12 3.12 -17.61 -28.50
N GLU A 13 2.01 -18.22 -28.89
CA GLU A 13 0.74 -17.55 -29.18
C GLU A 13 0.19 -16.71 -28.01
N TYR A 14 0.45 -17.10 -26.76
CA TYR A 14 -0.02 -16.39 -25.56
C TYR A 14 0.78 -15.12 -25.26
N THR A 15 1.92 -14.92 -25.93
CA THR A 15 2.83 -13.77 -25.73
C THR A 15 3.04 -12.96 -27.01
N LEU A 16 2.46 -13.41 -28.12
CA LEU A 16 2.46 -12.71 -29.40
C LEU A 16 1.30 -11.70 -29.41
N PRO A 17 1.57 -10.37 -29.47
CA PRO A 17 0.50 -9.37 -29.44
C PRO A 17 -0.47 -9.52 -30.62
N LEU A 18 -1.76 -9.36 -30.32
CA LEU A 18 -2.81 -9.29 -31.31
C LEU A 18 -2.60 -8.09 -32.23
N GLN A 19 -2.95 -8.27 -33.50
CA GLN A 19 -2.85 -7.23 -34.52
C GLN A 19 -4.19 -6.49 -34.65
N GLY A 20 -4.12 -5.25 -35.12
CA GLY A 20 -5.29 -4.39 -35.31
C GLY A 20 -5.53 -3.43 -34.15
N LYS A 21 -6.64 -2.70 -34.21
CA LYS A 21 -7.02 -1.71 -33.19
C LYS A 21 -8.06 -2.32 -32.25
N PRO A 22 -7.83 -2.33 -30.93
CA PRO A 22 -8.86 -2.79 -30.01
C PRO A 22 -10.06 -1.83 -30.03
N TYR A 23 -11.28 -2.38 -30.01
CA TYR A 23 -12.52 -1.59 -29.91
C TYR A 23 -12.80 -1.14 -28.47
N TYR A 24 -12.20 -1.83 -27.49
CA TYR A 24 -12.35 -1.55 -26.06
C TYR A 24 -11.01 -1.69 -25.35
N ARG A 25 -10.74 -0.74 -24.44
CA ARG A 25 -9.61 -0.80 -23.51
C ARG A 25 -10.07 -0.37 -22.12
N SER A 26 -9.73 -1.17 -21.13
CA SER A 26 -9.78 -0.79 -19.71
C SER A 26 -8.38 -0.89 -19.13
N SER A 27 -8.05 -0.02 -18.18
CA SER A 27 -6.68 0.17 -17.73
C SER A 27 -6.61 0.27 -16.22
N GLY A 28 -5.58 -0.31 -15.63
CA GLY A 28 -5.28 -0.21 -14.21
C GLY A 28 -3.80 0.08 -13.96
N ILE A 29 -3.50 0.82 -12.90
CA ILE A 29 -2.15 1.05 -12.38
C ILE A 29 -1.88 0.03 -11.26
N ILE A 30 -0.79 -0.70 -11.39
CA ILE A 30 -0.32 -1.66 -10.40
C ILE A 30 0.54 -0.91 -9.39
N TYR A 31 0.16 -0.99 -8.12
CA TYR A 31 0.91 -0.39 -7.02
C TYR A 31 1.48 -1.45 -6.09
N ALA A 32 2.76 -1.33 -5.75
CA ALA A 32 3.32 -2.00 -4.59
C ALA A 32 3.05 -1.16 -3.33
N VAL A 33 2.52 -1.77 -2.27
CA VAL A 33 2.16 -1.04 -1.04
C VAL A 33 3.07 -1.43 0.12
N ASP A 34 3.82 -0.48 0.67
CA ASP A 34 4.70 -0.75 1.80
C ASP A 34 3.93 -0.93 3.13
N ARG A 35 4.66 -1.22 4.21
CA ARG A 35 4.08 -1.41 5.55
C ARG A 35 3.47 -0.13 6.16
N ASN A 36 3.82 1.04 5.63
CA ASN A 36 3.30 2.33 6.07
C ASN A 36 2.09 2.77 5.23
N GLY A 37 1.69 1.97 4.23
CA GLY A 37 0.61 2.28 3.31
C GLY A 37 1.02 3.18 2.14
N ASN A 38 2.32 3.45 1.95
CA ASN A 38 2.78 4.19 0.78
C ASN A 38 2.63 3.30 -0.47
N LYS A 39 2.05 3.86 -1.53
CA LYS A 39 1.87 3.20 -2.82
C LYS A 39 3.00 3.62 -3.77
N TYR A 40 3.56 2.66 -4.48
CA TYR A 40 4.60 2.85 -5.49
C TYR A 40 4.07 2.32 -6.81
N ALA A 41 3.95 3.16 -7.83
CA ALA A 41 3.50 2.70 -9.15
C ALA A 41 4.58 1.82 -9.76
N VAL A 42 4.30 0.53 -9.94
CA VAL A 42 5.26 -0.44 -10.49
C VAL A 42 4.90 -0.91 -11.88
N GLY A 43 3.75 -0.48 -12.40
CA GLY A 43 3.40 -0.69 -13.80
C GLY A 43 1.95 -0.39 -14.07
N ARG A 44 1.56 -0.61 -15.32
CA ARG A 44 0.19 -0.53 -15.82
C ARG A 44 -0.21 -1.88 -16.37
N VAL A 45 -1.50 -2.21 -16.27
CA VAL A 45 -2.12 -3.34 -16.95
C VAL A 45 -3.30 -2.84 -17.77
N ASP A 46 -3.29 -3.14 -19.06
CA ASP A 46 -4.38 -2.82 -19.99
C ASP A 46 -5.08 -4.10 -20.41
N LEU A 47 -6.40 -4.17 -20.28
CA LEU A 47 -7.26 -5.17 -20.91
C LEU A 47 -7.79 -4.60 -22.22
N GLU A 48 -7.44 -5.24 -23.33
CA GLU A 48 -7.83 -4.85 -24.69
C GLU A 48 -8.70 -5.93 -25.31
N ARG A 49 -9.79 -5.54 -25.99
CA ARG A 49 -10.70 -6.45 -26.71
C ARG A 49 -10.79 -6.09 -28.19
N PHE A 50 -10.91 -7.11 -29.04
CA PHE A 50 -10.90 -7.04 -30.50
C PHE A 50 -12.15 -7.72 -31.08
N ASP A 51 -12.53 -7.34 -32.30
CA ASP A 51 -13.83 -7.68 -32.92
C ASP A 51 -14.10 -9.19 -33.01
N ASP A 52 -13.07 -10.02 -33.04
CA ASP A 52 -13.17 -11.49 -33.13
C ASP A 52 -13.29 -12.20 -31.76
N GLN A 53 -13.79 -11.52 -30.72
CA GLN A 53 -13.81 -11.98 -29.32
C GLN A 53 -12.44 -12.24 -28.69
N ASN A 54 -11.36 -11.97 -29.44
CA ASN A 54 -10.01 -12.02 -28.93
C ASN A 54 -9.77 -10.86 -27.93
N PHE A 55 -8.95 -11.13 -26.94
CA PHE A 55 -8.53 -10.13 -25.96
C PHE A 55 -7.08 -10.33 -25.54
N GLN A 56 -6.47 -9.30 -25.01
CA GLN A 56 -5.14 -9.41 -24.42
C GLN A 56 -5.01 -8.52 -23.19
N TYR A 57 -4.13 -8.95 -22.29
CA TYR A 57 -3.59 -8.10 -21.25
C TYR A 57 -2.20 -7.61 -21.65
N VAL A 58 -1.95 -6.32 -21.51
CA VAL A 58 -0.66 -5.69 -21.75
C VAL A 58 -0.16 -5.12 -20.42
N PHE A 59 0.92 -5.69 -19.90
CA PHE A 59 1.59 -5.15 -18.71
C PHE A 59 2.75 -4.28 -19.15
N THR A 60 2.77 -3.04 -18.69
CA THR A 60 3.82 -2.04 -18.96
C THR A 60 4.47 -1.68 -17.63
N PRO A 61 5.63 -2.26 -17.28
CA PRO A 61 6.29 -1.99 -16.01
C PRO A 61 6.83 -0.56 -15.91
N GLU A 62 6.75 0.03 -14.73
CA GLU A 62 7.32 1.35 -14.44
C GLU A 62 8.75 1.18 -13.93
N TRP A 63 9.70 0.96 -14.85
CA TRP A 63 11.09 0.64 -14.50
C TRP A 63 11.77 1.74 -13.68
N SER A 64 11.38 3.01 -13.90
CA SER A 64 11.90 4.16 -13.17
C SER A 64 11.63 4.11 -11.67
N VAL A 65 10.48 3.57 -11.29
CA VAL A 65 10.12 3.33 -9.90
C VAL A 65 10.67 1.99 -9.45
N ILE A 66 10.46 0.90 -10.21
CA ILE A 66 10.86 -0.47 -9.84
C ILE A 66 12.34 -0.55 -9.45
N ASP A 67 13.24 0.08 -10.22
CA ASP A 67 14.69 0.00 -9.99
C ASP A 67 15.12 0.63 -8.66
N THR A 68 14.25 1.44 -8.04
CA THR A 68 14.51 2.09 -6.75
C THR A 68 13.99 1.29 -5.55
N LEU A 69 13.12 0.29 -5.79
CA LEU A 69 12.44 -0.42 -4.73
C LEU A 69 13.29 -1.56 -4.16
N PRO A 70 13.38 -1.70 -2.83
CA PRO A 70 13.97 -2.89 -2.22
C PRO A 70 13.04 -4.10 -2.40
N SER A 71 13.62 -5.31 -2.38
CA SER A 71 12.86 -6.57 -2.46
C SER A 71 11.86 -6.78 -1.32
N SER A 72 12.02 -6.04 -0.22
CA SER A 72 11.05 -6.01 0.88
C SER A 72 9.75 -5.28 0.53
N ILE A 73 9.74 -4.45 -0.52
CA ILE A 73 8.57 -3.74 -1.04
C ILE A 73 8.10 -4.34 -2.37
N PHE A 74 9.00 -4.76 -3.26
CA PHE A 74 8.60 -5.28 -4.56
C PHE A 74 9.48 -6.46 -4.99
N GLN A 75 8.86 -7.60 -5.29
CA GLN A 75 9.56 -8.83 -5.69
C GLN A 75 9.33 -9.19 -7.17
N GLY A 76 8.48 -8.44 -7.86
CA GLY A 76 8.06 -8.70 -9.22
C GLY A 76 6.54 -8.82 -9.34
N ILE A 77 6.04 -8.82 -10.58
CA ILE A 77 4.63 -9.05 -10.90
C ILE A 77 4.43 -10.56 -11.14
N PRO A 78 3.60 -11.25 -10.35
CA PRO A 78 3.34 -12.69 -10.50
C PRO A 78 3.01 -13.12 -11.93
N GLY A 79 3.71 -14.14 -12.41
CA GLY A 79 3.54 -14.70 -13.75
C GLY A 79 4.26 -13.93 -14.86
N LEU A 80 5.03 -12.88 -14.56
CA LEU A 80 5.91 -12.18 -15.52
C LEU A 80 7.38 -12.47 -15.21
N ASP A 81 8.19 -12.78 -16.23
CA ASP A 81 9.64 -12.82 -16.09
C ASP A 81 10.24 -11.41 -16.19
N MET A 82 10.29 -10.73 -15.04
CA MET A 82 10.82 -9.38 -14.95
C MET A 82 12.34 -9.29 -15.14
N SER A 83 13.07 -10.42 -15.16
CA SER A 83 14.51 -10.42 -15.44
C SER A 83 14.82 -10.01 -16.88
N MET A 84 13.85 -10.24 -17.78
CA MET A 84 13.93 -9.86 -19.20
C MET A 84 13.86 -8.35 -19.43
N ARG A 85 13.38 -7.58 -18.45
CA ARG A 85 13.18 -6.13 -18.54
C ARG A 85 12.46 -5.65 -19.80
N LEU A 86 11.36 -6.29 -20.18
CA LEU A 86 10.63 -5.88 -21.37
C LEU A 86 9.91 -4.53 -21.15
N GLU A 87 9.76 -3.75 -22.22
CA GLU A 87 8.87 -2.58 -22.22
C GLU A 87 7.43 -3.02 -21.96
N ARG A 88 7.01 -4.13 -22.59
CA ARG A 88 5.64 -4.67 -22.49
C ARG A 88 5.65 -6.19 -22.39
N TYR A 89 4.78 -6.72 -21.55
CA TYR A 89 4.49 -8.14 -21.42
C TYR A 89 3.05 -8.42 -21.85
N TYR A 90 2.88 -9.26 -22.85
CA TYR A 90 1.58 -9.62 -23.40
C TYR A 90 1.06 -10.94 -22.83
N ARG A 91 -0.24 -11.01 -22.54
CA ARG A 91 -0.98 -12.24 -22.25
C ARG A 91 -2.22 -12.27 -23.11
N VAL A 92 -2.16 -13.04 -24.19
CA VAL A 92 -3.19 -13.09 -25.23
C VAL A 92 -4.16 -14.24 -24.97
N ASN A 93 -5.45 -13.96 -25.06
CA ASN A 93 -6.57 -14.90 -24.93
C ASN A 93 -6.51 -15.77 -23.67
N MET A 94 -5.91 -15.25 -22.60
CA MET A 94 -5.83 -15.93 -21.31
C MET A 94 -5.92 -14.93 -20.16
N THR A 95 -6.47 -15.36 -19.02
CA THR A 95 -6.38 -14.59 -17.78
C THR A 95 -4.98 -14.77 -17.18
N PRO A 96 -4.20 -13.68 -16.96
CA PRO A 96 -2.91 -13.74 -16.30
C PRO A 96 -3.02 -14.24 -14.87
N TYR A 97 -1.99 -14.97 -14.42
CA TYR A 97 -1.88 -15.46 -13.04
C TYR A 97 -2.05 -14.34 -12.00
N PHE A 98 -1.44 -13.18 -12.26
CA PHE A 98 -1.60 -11.96 -11.46
C PHE A 98 -3.07 -11.60 -11.16
N ILE A 99 -3.96 -11.73 -12.16
CA ILE A 99 -5.37 -11.38 -12.03
C ILE A 99 -6.15 -12.52 -11.36
N SER A 100 -5.89 -13.77 -11.74
CA SER A 100 -6.60 -14.92 -11.18
C SER A 100 -6.40 -15.08 -9.67
N GLU A 101 -5.23 -14.75 -9.14
CA GLU A 101 -4.95 -14.84 -7.70
C GLU A 101 -5.63 -13.76 -6.85
N ARG A 102 -6.15 -12.70 -7.48
CA ARG A 102 -6.73 -11.53 -6.80
C ARG A 102 -8.23 -11.39 -7.05
N THR A 103 -8.82 -12.35 -7.74
CA THR A 103 -10.23 -12.31 -8.13
C THR A 103 -10.93 -13.56 -7.61
N PRO A 104 -12.18 -13.45 -7.13
CA PRO A 104 -12.98 -14.59 -6.71
C PRO A 104 -13.09 -15.63 -7.82
N SER A 105 -13.00 -16.91 -7.46
CA SER A 105 -13.30 -18.01 -8.38
C SER A 105 -14.77 -17.94 -8.82
N GLU A 106 -15.02 -18.29 -10.08
CA GLU A 106 -16.38 -18.39 -10.64
C GLU A 106 -17.22 -19.45 -9.92
N SER A 107 -16.56 -20.47 -9.35
CA SER A 107 -17.21 -21.57 -8.62
C SER A 107 -17.51 -21.26 -7.15
N ARG A 108 -17.26 -20.03 -6.68
CA ARG A 108 -17.44 -19.65 -5.28
C ARG A 108 -18.93 -19.47 -4.93
N GLU A 109 -19.39 -20.03 -3.81
CA GLU A 109 -20.81 -20.00 -3.41
C GLU A 109 -21.33 -18.58 -3.18
N ASP A 110 -20.55 -17.71 -2.53
CA ASP A 110 -20.86 -16.31 -2.23
C ASP A 110 -20.40 -15.33 -3.33
N LEU A 111 -20.11 -15.80 -4.55
CA LEU A 111 -19.59 -14.96 -5.64
C LEU A 111 -20.47 -13.74 -5.92
N TRP A 112 -21.79 -13.94 -6.07
CA TRP A 112 -22.69 -12.87 -6.48
C TRP A 112 -22.86 -11.80 -5.39
N GLU A 113 -22.86 -12.18 -4.11
CA GLU A 113 -22.87 -11.24 -2.99
C GLU A 113 -21.62 -10.36 -2.99
N LEU A 114 -20.45 -10.98 -3.28
CA LEU A 114 -19.20 -10.25 -3.42
C LEU A 114 -19.25 -9.26 -4.59
N LEU A 115 -19.70 -9.71 -5.77
CA LEU A 115 -19.82 -8.86 -6.96
C LEU A 115 -20.76 -7.67 -6.69
N GLU A 116 -21.92 -7.93 -6.08
CA GLU A 116 -22.89 -6.89 -5.73
C GLU A 116 -22.31 -5.87 -4.75
N ALA A 117 -21.52 -6.31 -3.76
CA ALA A 117 -20.88 -5.43 -2.78
C ALA A 117 -19.91 -4.42 -3.40
N VAL A 118 -19.42 -4.68 -4.61
CA VAL A 118 -18.55 -3.78 -5.39
C VAL A 118 -19.27 -3.18 -6.62
N GLY A 119 -20.59 -3.35 -6.70
CA GLY A 119 -21.45 -2.80 -7.76
C GLY A 119 -21.29 -3.49 -9.11
N LEU A 120 -20.94 -4.78 -9.13
CA LEU A 120 -20.87 -5.61 -10.32
C LEU A 120 -22.11 -6.49 -10.45
N ASP A 121 -22.74 -6.45 -11.62
CA ASP A 121 -23.91 -7.24 -12.00
C ASP A 121 -23.56 -8.40 -12.95
N TYR A 122 -22.30 -8.52 -13.35
CA TYR A 122 -21.75 -9.65 -14.11
C TYR A 122 -20.34 -10.01 -13.62
N TYR A 123 -19.91 -11.24 -13.91
CA TYR A 123 -18.58 -11.70 -13.53
C TYR A 123 -17.51 -11.11 -14.46
N ASP A 124 -16.85 -10.04 -13.99
CA ASP A 124 -15.68 -9.46 -14.64
C ASP A 124 -14.52 -9.38 -13.64
N ARG A 125 -13.54 -10.27 -13.85
CA ARG A 125 -12.33 -10.34 -13.03
C ARG A 125 -11.52 -9.05 -13.07
N PHE A 126 -11.44 -8.39 -14.21
CA PHE A 126 -10.63 -7.19 -14.33
C PHE A 126 -11.34 -6.01 -13.66
N GLU A 127 -12.64 -5.86 -13.87
CA GLU A 127 -13.41 -4.82 -13.22
C GLU A 127 -13.47 -5.01 -11.69
N TRP A 128 -13.58 -6.27 -11.21
CA TRP A 128 -13.40 -6.59 -9.78
C TRP A 128 -12.08 -6.06 -9.24
N LEU A 129 -10.99 -6.33 -9.97
CA LEU A 129 -9.64 -5.96 -9.58
C LEU A 129 -9.47 -4.43 -9.53
N LEU A 130 -10.14 -3.67 -10.40
CA LEU A 130 -10.07 -2.21 -10.42
C LEU A 130 -10.93 -1.53 -9.33
N ARG A 131 -11.91 -2.25 -8.76
CA ARG A 131 -12.84 -1.73 -7.74
C ARG A 131 -12.48 -2.14 -6.32
N THR A 132 -11.48 -2.99 -6.15
CA THR A 132 -11.08 -3.53 -4.84
C THR A 132 -9.60 -3.30 -4.60
N ASP A 133 -9.22 -3.14 -3.34
CA ASP A 133 -7.82 -3.11 -2.91
C ASP A 133 -7.31 -4.52 -2.53
N MET A 134 -7.91 -5.55 -3.12
CA MET A 134 -7.66 -6.96 -2.79
C MET A 134 -6.24 -7.36 -3.16
N ARG A 135 -5.54 -7.93 -2.17
CA ARG A 135 -4.16 -8.40 -2.31
C ARG A 135 -4.11 -9.92 -2.40
N CYS A 136 -3.12 -10.44 -3.10
CA CYS A 136 -2.76 -11.85 -2.98
C CYS A 136 -2.02 -12.07 -1.65
N GLY A 137 -2.14 -13.27 -1.06
CA GLY A 137 -1.43 -13.60 0.19
C GLY A 137 0.10 -13.63 0.05
N THR A 138 0.62 -13.70 -1.17
CA THR A 138 2.05 -13.87 -1.47
C THR A 138 2.79 -12.59 -1.84
N ASP A 139 2.07 -11.46 -1.97
CA ASP A 139 2.66 -10.17 -2.30
C ASP A 139 1.85 -9.00 -1.72
N ASN A 140 2.26 -7.78 -2.03
CA ASN A 140 1.68 -6.53 -1.54
C ASN A 140 1.18 -5.64 -2.69
N LEU A 141 0.80 -6.23 -3.82
CA LEU A 141 0.35 -5.50 -5.00
C LEU A 141 -1.17 -5.30 -4.98
N ILE A 142 -1.59 -4.09 -5.32
CA ILE A 142 -2.98 -3.73 -5.62
C ILE A 142 -3.06 -3.14 -7.03
N VAL A 143 -4.27 -3.02 -7.56
CA VAL A 143 -4.51 -2.32 -8.82
C VAL A 143 -5.59 -1.27 -8.60
N GLU A 144 -5.37 -0.08 -9.15
CA GLU A 144 -6.37 0.98 -9.15
C GLU A 144 -6.68 1.36 -10.59
N ARG A 145 -7.90 1.83 -10.86
CA ARG A 145 -8.29 2.28 -12.20
C ARG A 145 -7.32 3.34 -12.71
N ALA A 146 -6.84 3.18 -13.94
CA ALA A 146 -6.08 4.23 -14.60
C ALA A 146 -7.05 5.35 -15.01
N GLU A 147 -6.77 6.55 -14.53
CA GLU A 147 -7.57 7.74 -14.79
C GLU A 147 -7.02 8.52 -15.99
N VAL A 148 -7.80 9.49 -16.44
CA VAL A 148 -7.36 10.41 -17.49
C VAL A 148 -6.19 11.24 -16.96
N ALA A 149 -5.14 11.37 -17.77
CA ALA A 149 -3.97 12.19 -17.44
C ALA A 149 -4.37 13.62 -17.07
N ARG A 150 -3.89 14.09 -15.91
CA ARG A 150 -4.13 15.45 -15.40
C ARG A 150 -2.86 16.27 -15.46
N THR A 151 -3.00 17.55 -15.80
CA THR A 151 -1.95 18.54 -15.54
C THR A 151 -2.30 19.29 -14.25
N ILE A 152 -1.40 19.23 -13.28
CA ILE A 152 -1.60 19.73 -11.92
C ILE A 152 -0.57 20.82 -11.65
N THR A 153 -1.00 22.05 -11.49
CA THR A 153 -0.12 23.14 -11.04
C THR A 153 0.06 23.04 -9.52
N PHE A 154 1.31 22.92 -9.07
CA PHE A 154 1.64 22.88 -7.66
C PHE A 154 1.63 24.30 -7.06
N GLU A 155 0.63 24.58 -6.22
CA GLU A 155 0.55 25.82 -5.44
C GLU A 155 0.86 25.58 -3.95
N SER A 156 0.41 24.43 -3.44
CA SER A 156 0.63 24.02 -2.05
C SER A 156 0.42 22.52 -1.91
N ILE A 157 0.71 21.95 -0.74
CA ILE A 157 0.45 20.54 -0.48
C ILE A 157 -1.03 20.13 -0.70
N ASN A 158 -1.97 21.06 -0.59
CA ASN A 158 -3.40 20.78 -0.79
C ASN A 158 -3.79 20.73 -2.27
N SER A 159 -2.97 21.29 -3.18
CA SER A 159 -3.23 21.20 -4.62
C SER A 159 -2.80 19.85 -5.20
N LEU A 160 -2.05 19.05 -4.43
CA LEU A 160 -1.57 17.75 -4.85
C LEU A 160 -2.59 16.66 -4.50
N PRO A 161 -3.21 16.00 -5.50
CA PRO A 161 -4.14 14.91 -5.23
C PRO A 161 -3.45 13.73 -4.52
N PRO A 162 -4.15 13.01 -3.62
CA PRO A 162 -3.62 11.82 -2.98
C PRO A 162 -3.53 10.61 -3.94
N ASP A 163 -4.23 10.68 -5.08
CA ASP A 163 -4.41 9.63 -6.08
C ASP A 163 -3.64 9.92 -7.38
N LEU A 164 -2.46 10.54 -7.27
CA LEU A 164 -1.58 10.74 -8.42
C LEU A 164 -1.26 9.41 -9.12
N GLN A 165 -1.18 9.47 -10.44
CA GLN A 165 -0.89 8.33 -11.30
C GLN A 165 0.27 8.64 -12.26
N PRO A 166 0.92 7.61 -12.85
CA PRO A 166 2.06 7.80 -13.75
C PRO A 166 1.78 8.74 -14.94
N ALA A 167 0.54 8.81 -15.41
CA ALA A 167 0.18 9.67 -16.54
C ALA A 167 -0.02 11.15 -16.16
N ASP A 168 -0.05 11.50 -14.87
CA ASP A 168 -0.21 12.88 -14.42
C ASP A 168 1.09 13.68 -14.59
N LEU A 169 0.94 14.99 -14.83
CA LEU A 169 2.02 15.96 -14.90
C LEU A 169 1.87 16.99 -13.78
N VAL A 170 2.85 17.06 -12.88
CA VAL A 170 2.91 18.06 -11.82
C VAL A 170 3.85 19.20 -12.24
N SER A 171 3.31 20.40 -12.46
CA SER A 171 4.07 21.61 -12.76
C SER A 171 4.47 22.34 -11.47
N ILE A 172 5.76 22.64 -11.31
CA ILE A 172 6.35 23.33 -10.15
C ILE A 172 7.09 24.60 -10.60
N GLN A 173 7.22 25.58 -9.69
CA GLN A 173 7.98 26.82 -9.94
C GLN A 173 9.36 26.72 -9.27
N GLY A 174 10.14 25.70 -9.63
CA GLY A 174 11.41 25.37 -8.96
C GLY A 174 11.23 24.57 -7.66
N PHE A 175 12.17 23.69 -7.34
CA PHE A 175 12.14 22.88 -6.11
C PHE A 175 12.01 23.69 -4.81
N GLN A 176 12.54 24.91 -4.79
CA GLN A 176 12.47 25.80 -3.63
C GLN A 176 11.05 26.31 -3.36
N SER A 177 10.18 26.33 -4.38
CA SER A 177 8.77 26.73 -4.23
C SER A 177 7.92 25.66 -3.55
N ILE A 178 8.32 24.40 -3.61
CA ILE A 178 7.53 23.26 -3.14
C ILE A 178 7.31 23.33 -1.62
N ALA A 179 8.35 23.69 -0.87
CA ALA A 179 8.27 23.75 0.58
C ALA A 179 9.35 24.63 1.23
N LYS A 180 9.00 25.17 2.41
CA LYS A 180 9.90 26.00 3.23
C LYS A 180 10.93 25.19 4.03
N THR A 181 10.68 23.89 4.22
CA THR A 181 11.55 23.02 5.04
C THR A 181 11.94 21.79 4.24
N SER A 182 13.17 21.32 4.42
CA SER A 182 13.68 20.11 3.73
C SER A 182 12.82 18.86 4.02
N ARG A 183 12.23 18.78 5.22
CA ARG A 183 11.33 17.69 5.60
C ARG A 183 10.03 17.70 4.78
N GLN A 184 9.43 18.88 4.60
CA GLN A 184 8.22 19.02 3.79
C GLN A 184 8.53 18.79 2.31
N LEU A 185 9.63 19.34 1.80
CA LEU A 185 10.10 19.14 0.43
C LEU A 185 10.23 17.66 0.13
N ARG A 186 10.97 16.92 0.97
CA ARG A 186 11.12 15.47 0.83
C ARG A 186 9.78 14.74 0.84
N LYS A 187 8.87 15.08 1.77
CA LYS A 187 7.56 14.41 1.86
C LYS A 187 6.75 14.59 0.58
N ILE A 188 6.70 15.81 0.03
CA ILE A 188 5.94 16.13 -1.18
C ILE A 188 6.58 15.47 -2.40
N LEU A 189 7.90 15.59 -2.56
CA LEU A 189 8.61 14.93 -3.67
C LEU A 189 8.46 13.40 -3.62
N LEU A 190 8.55 12.79 -2.44
CA LEU A 190 8.28 11.35 -2.30
C LEU A 190 6.85 11.00 -2.73
N GLN A 191 5.85 11.81 -2.40
CA GLN A 191 4.47 11.56 -2.85
C GLN A 191 4.36 11.55 -4.37
N ILE A 192 4.95 12.55 -5.04
CA ILE A 192 4.93 12.66 -6.51
C ILE A 192 5.72 11.51 -7.14
N LEU A 193 6.98 11.33 -6.75
CA LEU A 193 7.88 10.36 -7.37
C LEU A 193 7.43 8.91 -7.17
N ARG A 194 6.85 8.58 -6.00
CA ARG A 194 6.30 7.22 -5.77
C ARG A 194 5.10 6.92 -6.66
N SER A 195 4.31 7.93 -7.02
CA SER A 195 3.18 7.76 -7.92
C SER A 195 3.58 7.52 -9.38
N GLY A 196 4.84 7.79 -9.73
CA GLY A 196 5.34 7.77 -11.11
C GLY A 196 4.97 9.01 -11.93
N ALA A 197 4.24 9.97 -11.36
CA ALA A 197 3.84 11.19 -12.05
C ALA A 197 5.06 12.00 -12.51
N HIS A 198 4.94 12.62 -13.68
CA HIS A 198 5.97 13.47 -14.27
C HIS A 198 6.05 14.81 -13.54
N ILE A 199 7.24 15.43 -13.54
CA ILE A 199 7.47 16.74 -12.94
C ILE A 199 7.96 17.69 -14.03
N TRP A 200 7.24 18.79 -14.22
CA TRP A 200 7.65 19.92 -15.06
C TRP A 200 8.13 21.06 -14.17
N ASP A 201 9.35 21.53 -14.36
CA ASP A 201 9.84 22.74 -13.71
C ASP A 201 9.70 23.93 -14.65
N GLU A 202 8.81 24.86 -14.28
CA GLU A 202 8.54 26.09 -15.05
C GLU A 202 9.73 27.06 -15.00
N THR A 203 10.52 27.02 -13.93
CA THR A 203 11.68 27.93 -13.76
C THR A 203 12.77 27.60 -14.76
N ASP A 204 13.06 26.31 -14.91
CA ASP A 204 14.08 25.80 -15.83
C ASP A 204 13.48 25.42 -17.19
N SER A 205 12.15 25.50 -17.35
CA SER A 205 11.41 25.09 -18.54
C SER A 205 11.78 23.68 -19.01
N HIS A 206 11.86 22.75 -18.05
CA HIS A 206 12.39 21.40 -18.25
C HIS A 206 11.50 20.37 -17.56
N GLN A 207 11.24 19.26 -18.26
CA GLN A 207 10.63 18.09 -17.64
C GLN A 207 11.73 17.20 -17.09
N LEU A 208 11.63 16.82 -15.82
CA LEU A 208 12.56 15.85 -15.25
C LEU A 208 12.52 14.54 -16.05
N SER A 209 13.69 14.04 -16.38
CA SER A 209 13.85 12.75 -17.05
C SER A 209 13.53 11.59 -16.08
N GLU A 210 13.28 10.41 -16.64
CA GLU A 210 13.07 9.20 -15.84
C GLU A 210 14.29 8.87 -14.96
N GLU A 211 15.50 9.12 -15.45
CA GLU A 211 16.74 8.95 -14.68
C GLU A 211 16.84 9.94 -13.52
N GLU A 212 16.44 11.20 -13.74
CA GLU A 212 16.42 12.22 -12.70
C GLU A 212 15.40 11.86 -11.61
N CYS A 213 14.17 11.49 -12.00
CA CYS A 213 13.12 11.03 -11.09
C CYS A 213 13.54 9.78 -10.31
N SER A 214 14.10 8.77 -10.99
CA SER A 214 14.60 7.54 -10.37
C SER A 214 15.72 7.83 -9.36
N LEU A 215 16.66 8.73 -9.70
CA LEU A 215 17.75 9.11 -8.81
C LEU A 215 17.22 9.82 -7.56
N LEU A 216 16.33 10.81 -7.75
CA LEU A 216 15.71 11.54 -6.65
C LEU A 216 14.92 10.60 -5.73
N LEU A 217 14.10 9.72 -6.30
CA LEU A 217 13.31 8.76 -5.53
C LEU A 217 14.22 7.86 -4.67
N ASN A 218 15.28 7.30 -5.25
CA ASN A 218 16.24 6.46 -4.54
C ASN A 218 16.90 7.23 -3.37
N LEU A 219 17.44 8.41 -3.64
CA LEU A 219 18.10 9.23 -2.61
C LEU A 219 17.14 9.59 -1.46
N LEU A 220 15.90 9.99 -1.78
CA LEU A 220 14.91 10.35 -0.76
C LEU A 220 14.43 9.13 0.04
N MET A 221 14.30 7.95 -0.58
CA MET A 221 14.00 6.69 0.11
C MET A 221 15.13 6.26 1.06
N VAL A 222 16.39 6.39 0.63
CA VAL A 222 17.55 6.12 1.49
C VAL A 222 17.55 7.07 2.70
N GLN A 223 17.32 8.37 2.48
CA GLN A 223 17.20 9.35 3.55
C GLN A 223 16.08 9.00 4.53
N GLU A 224 14.89 8.64 4.04
CA GLU A 224 13.75 8.24 4.90
C GLU A 224 14.09 7.02 5.76
N SER A 225 14.75 6.02 5.19
CA SER A 225 15.22 4.82 5.91
C SER A 225 16.25 5.16 6.99
N MET A 226 17.19 6.07 6.70
CA MET A 226 18.19 6.54 7.66
C MET A 226 17.54 7.29 8.83
N GLU A 227 16.61 8.20 8.55
CA GLU A 227 15.88 8.93 9.57
C GLU A 227 15.04 8.01 10.46
N ALA A 228 14.38 7.01 9.88
CA ALA A 228 13.62 6.02 10.63
C ALA A 228 14.52 5.24 11.62
N LYS A 229 15.71 4.83 11.19
CA LYS A 229 16.71 4.17 12.06
C LYS A 229 17.18 5.08 13.19
N GLN A 230 17.53 6.34 12.88
CA GLN A 230 17.95 7.31 13.89
C GLN A 230 16.84 7.62 14.89
N ASN A 231 15.59 7.76 14.45
CA ASN A 231 14.45 7.98 15.32
C ASN A 231 14.22 6.78 16.26
N LYS A 232 14.33 5.56 15.74
CA LYS A 232 14.23 4.34 16.55
C LYS A 232 15.33 4.27 17.60
N GLN A 233 16.57 4.62 17.24
CA GLN A 233 17.69 4.66 18.18
C GLN A 233 17.46 5.70 19.28
N ARG A 234 17.12 6.95 18.92
CA ARG A 234 16.81 8.01 19.90
C ARG A 234 15.66 7.63 20.82
N HIS A 235 14.64 6.95 20.29
CA HIS A 235 13.54 6.42 21.10
C HIS A 235 14.03 5.37 22.11
N GLN A 236 14.87 4.43 21.67
CA GLN A 236 15.45 3.40 22.55
C GLN A 236 16.33 4.01 23.65
N GLU A 237 17.15 5.00 23.32
CA GLU A 237 17.97 5.75 24.28
C GLU A 237 17.10 6.49 25.30
N GLY A 238 16.05 7.19 24.85
CA GLY A 238 15.09 7.85 25.73
C GLY A 238 14.33 6.88 26.63
N VAL A 239 13.96 5.70 26.11
CA VAL A 239 13.36 4.62 26.91
C VAL A 239 14.34 4.11 27.96
N ALA A 240 15.59 3.85 27.60
CA ALA A 240 16.63 3.40 28.54
C ALA A 240 16.87 4.44 29.64
N GLN A 241 16.98 5.72 29.28
CA GLN A 241 17.12 6.81 30.25
C GLN A 241 15.91 6.91 31.18
N ALA A 242 14.69 6.81 30.67
CA ALA A 242 13.48 6.84 31.49
C ALA A 242 13.34 5.59 32.38
N LYS A 243 13.86 4.42 31.96
CA LYS A 243 13.97 3.23 32.83
C LYS A 243 14.95 3.45 33.97
N ASN A 244 16.14 3.97 33.67
CA ASN A 244 17.16 4.29 34.67
C ASN A 244 16.66 5.34 35.67
N ASN A 245 15.86 6.31 35.20
CA ASN A 245 15.22 7.33 36.05
C ASN A 245 13.96 6.82 36.78
N GLY A 246 13.67 5.51 36.74
CA GLY A 246 12.55 4.90 37.46
C GLY A 246 11.15 5.31 36.97
N LYS A 247 11.02 5.95 35.79
CA LYS A 247 9.72 6.43 35.28
C LYS A 247 8.79 5.30 34.82
N TYR A 248 9.32 4.13 34.49
CA TYR A 248 8.52 2.96 34.10
C TYR A 248 8.09 2.15 35.32
N ALA A 249 7.00 2.58 35.98
CA ALA A 249 6.37 1.85 37.10
C ALA A 249 5.36 0.76 36.64
N GLY A 250 5.34 0.43 35.35
CA GLY A 250 4.36 -0.48 34.75
C GLY A 250 2.95 0.12 34.63
N ARG A 251 1.97 -0.72 34.27
CA ARG A 251 0.57 -0.31 34.20
C ARG A 251 0.05 -0.01 35.60
N LYS A 252 -0.44 1.21 35.84
CA LYS A 252 -1.10 1.56 37.10
C LYS A 252 -2.20 0.55 37.40
N LYS A 253 -2.25 0.03 38.64
CA LYS A 253 -3.30 -0.90 39.08
C LYS A 253 -4.68 -0.23 38.93
N ILE A 254 -5.70 -1.00 38.54
CA ILE A 254 -7.09 -0.53 38.54
C ILE A 254 -7.42 -0.09 39.96
N VAL A 255 -7.75 1.18 40.16
CA VAL A 255 -8.06 1.71 41.49
C VAL A 255 -9.40 1.13 41.91
N VAL A 256 -9.39 0.40 43.03
CA VAL A 256 -10.57 -0.09 43.72
C VAL A 256 -10.41 0.36 45.16
N ASP A 257 -11.46 0.90 45.77
CA ASP A 257 -11.45 1.26 47.19
C ASP A 257 -10.99 0.04 48.01
N PRO A 258 -9.89 0.14 48.79
CA PRO A 258 -9.35 -0.98 49.55
C PRO A 258 -10.33 -1.60 50.54
N ASN A 259 -11.19 -0.79 51.17
CA ASN A 259 -12.15 -1.26 52.16
C ASN A 259 -13.30 -1.99 51.48
N LEU A 260 -13.82 -1.41 50.39
CA LEU A 260 -14.84 -2.04 49.56
C LEU A 260 -14.34 -3.38 48.98
N PHE A 261 -13.09 -3.41 48.50
CA PHE A 261 -12.50 -4.63 47.93
C PHE A 261 -12.35 -5.73 48.99
N ARG A 262 -11.95 -5.41 50.22
CA ARG A 262 -11.90 -6.38 51.33
C ARG A 262 -13.27 -6.95 51.68
N GLN A 263 -14.28 -6.10 51.79
CA GLN A 263 -15.64 -6.54 52.09
C GLN A 263 -16.18 -7.48 51.01
N ILE A 264 -16.03 -7.11 49.74
CA ILE A 264 -16.47 -7.95 48.62
C ILE A 264 -15.65 -9.25 48.55
N ALA A 265 -14.35 -9.19 48.86
CA ALA A 265 -13.51 -10.38 48.93
C ALA A 265 -13.94 -11.35 50.03
N GLU A 266 -14.33 -10.85 51.21
CA GLU A 266 -14.90 -11.66 52.29
C GLU A 266 -16.25 -12.26 51.90
N ASP A 267 -17.15 -11.47 51.32
CA ASP A 267 -18.45 -11.96 50.86
C ASP A 267 -18.28 -13.04 49.78
N PHE A 268 -17.31 -12.89 48.89
CA PHE A 268 -17.00 -13.88 47.86
C PHE A 268 -16.38 -15.15 48.46
N ARG A 269 -15.41 -15.04 49.38
CA ARG A 269 -14.78 -16.18 50.07
C ARG A 269 -15.80 -16.98 50.91
N ASN A 270 -16.78 -16.30 51.49
CA ASN A 270 -17.89 -16.91 52.24
C ASN A 270 -19.06 -17.35 51.34
N HIS A 271 -18.90 -17.35 50.02
CA HIS A 271 -19.91 -17.74 49.03
C HIS A 271 -21.24 -16.96 49.10
N LYS A 272 -21.23 -15.73 49.63
CA LYS A 272 -22.41 -14.85 49.70
C LYS A 272 -22.70 -14.12 48.39
N VAL A 273 -21.69 -13.95 47.54
CA VAL A 273 -21.81 -13.34 46.20
C VAL A 273 -21.15 -14.24 45.16
N THR A 274 -21.67 -14.21 43.93
CA THR A 274 -21.07 -14.94 42.80
C THR A 274 -19.83 -14.23 42.28
N GLU A 275 -18.99 -14.94 41.51
CA GLU A 275 -17.80 -14.35 40.86
C GLU A 275 -18.19 -13.15 39.98
N VAL A 276 -19.25 -13.30 39.19
CA VAL A 276 -19.75 -12.24 38.29
C VAL A 276 -20.20 -11.02 39.10
N GLU A 277 -20.93 -11.22 40.19
CA GLU A 277 -21.41 -10.16 41.06
C GLU A 277 -20.25 -9.44 41.78
N ALA A 278 -19.27 -10.19 42.30
CA ALA A 278 -18.09 -9.63 42.94
C ALA A 278 -17.21 -8.83 41.96
N MET A 279 -17.05 -9.32 40.74
CA MET A 279 -16.35 -8.61 39.66
C MET A 279 -17.07 -7.31 39.26
N HIS A 280 -18.40 -7.34 39.18
CA HIS A 280 -19.20 -6.17 38.88
C HIS A 280 -19.07 -5.09 39.98
N ARG A 281 -19.22 -5.48 41.26
CA ARG A 281 -19.12 -4.57 42.41
C ARG A 281 -17.73 -3.95 42.58
N THR A 282 -16.67 -4.68 42.19
CA THR A 282 -15.29 -4.19 42.26
C THR A 282 -14.88 -3.37 41.03
N GLY A 283 -15.73 -3.30 40.00
CA GLY A 283 -15.41 -2.66 38.71
C GLY A 283 -14.32 -3.39 37.91
N ILE A 284 -13.95 -4.62 38.31
CA ILE A 284 -12.92 -5.42 37.64
C ILE A 284 -13.59 -6.29 36.58
N ARG A 285 -13.47 -5.89 35.31
CA ARG A 285 -14.06 -6.63 34.17
C ARG A 285 -13.38 -7.97 33.84
N SER A 286 -12.14 -8.15 34.28
CA SER A 286 -11.32 -9.32 33.93
C SER A 286 -11.23 -10.30 35.09
N ARG A 287 -11.68 -11.54 34.87
CA ARG A 287 -11.61 -12.63 35.84
C ARG A 287 -10.19 -12.83 36.38
N SER A 288 -9.20 -12.87 35.48
CA SER A 288 -7.79 -13.02 35.87
C SER A 288 -7.28 -11.87 36.73
N THR A 289 -7.73 -10.63 36.46
CA THR A 289 -7.38 -9.48 37.28
C THR A 289 -8.02 -9.55 38.66
N PHE A 290 -9.28 -9.98 38.74
CA PHE A 290 -10.00 -10.14 40.00
C PHE A 290 -9.33 -11.17 40.92
N TYR A 291 -9.02 -12.36 40.41
CA TYR A 291 -8.31 -13.38 41.17
C TYR A 291 -6.88 -12.97 41.56
N ARG A 292 -6.16 -12.26 40.68
CA ARG A 292 -4.84 -11.72 41.04
C ARG A 292 -4.93 -10.74 42.20
N ARG A 293 -5.96 -9.87 42.21
CA ARG A 293 -6.21 -8.94 43.32
C ARG A 293 -6.62 -9.66 44.60
N LEU A 294 -7.42 -10.73 44.51
CA LEU A 294 -7.79 -11.55 45.68
C LEU A 294 -6.60 -12.25 46.34
N LYS A 295 -5.53 -12.57 45.58
CA LYS A 295 -4.27 -13.13 46.12
C LYS A 295 -3.37 -12.06 46.77
N GLU A 296 -3.60 -10.78 46.49
CA GLU A 296 -2.85 -9.67 47.10
C GLU A 296 -3.36 -9.31 48.52
N ILE A 297 -4.51 -9.87 48.95
CA ILE A 297 -5.09 -9.71 50.30
C ILE A 297 -5.09 -11.04 51.05
#